data_AF-W4JQ05-F1
#
_entry.id   AF-W4JQ05-F1
#
_cell.length_a   1.000
_cell.length_b   1.000
_cell.length_c   1.000
_cell.angle_alpha   90.00
_cell.angle_beta   90.00
_cell.angle_gamma   90.00
#
_symmetry.space_group_name_H-M   'P 1'
#
loop_
_entity.id
_entity.type
_entity.pdbx_description
1 polymer ?
#
loop_
_entity_poly.entity_id
_entity_poly.type
_entity_poly.pdbx_seq_one_letter_code
_entity_poly.pdbx_strand_id
1 'polypeptide(L)'
;MGSSDLWVASRSCSSSACSNSVCFYGPSKATSTGATFSIQYLKGSVSGPIYWDSIQIAAVTTIQDEPLERDFDGFLGLALPLNSIIASILPPSTGNFPYGTVFASNLFGITPVGSAPAARFFSLALSRPDSLEVTSLLGIGQHPTALVPDLAKITYSPVITSNMGSKFWKTNVRGVTVYVDGQSCPLMLWRSHTGTVFPTTVLDSGVPYILTTTAIANGIYGALGIGPGADGQSRRFRVGQGYGRAKEGIHANTRLTMMSLSTAAEACHVRRVLAGLSPDTRLT
;
A
#
# COMPACT_ATOMS: atom_id res chain seq x y z
N MET A 1 0.52 -0.76 -2.66
CA MET A 1 1.16 -2.07 -2.35
C MET A 1 1.01 -3.08 -3.50
N GLY A 2 0.52 -2.66 -4.67
CA GLY A 2 0.46 -3.46 -5.90
C GLY A 2 1.59 -3.21 -6.90
N SER A 3 2.59 -2.40 -6.54
CA SER A 3 3.85 -2.23 -7.27
C SER A 3 5.03 -2.16 -6.29
N SER A 4 6.23 -2.51 -6.76
CA SER A 4 7.46 -2.48 -5.94
C SER A 4 8.45 -1.39 -6.34
N ASP A 5 8.20 -0.74 -7.47
CA ASP A 5 9.06 0.30 -8.02
C ASP A 5 8.74 1.67 -7.40
N LEU A 6 9.78 2.44 -7.13
CA LEU A 6 9.67 3.85 -6.76
C LEU A 6 9.91 4.70 -8.01
N TRP A 7 8.99 5.60 -8.29
CA TRP A 7 9.19 6.60 -9.34
C TRP A 7 8.51 7.90 -8.95
N VAL A 8 9.06 9.00 -9.44
CA VAL A 8 8.57 10.36 -9.21
C VAL A 8 8.55 11.14 -10.51
N ALA A 9 7.63 12.08 -10.65
CA ALA A 9 7.60 13.00 -11.75
C ALA A 9 8.86 13.87 -11.74
N SER A 10 9.58 13.88 -12.86
CA SER A 10 10.77 14.70 -13.05
C SER A 10 10.40 16.07 -13.61
N ARG A 11 11.24 17.09 -13.37
CA ARG A 11 11.14 18.42 -14.03
C ARG A 11 11.19 18.32 -15.56
N SER A 12 11.77 17.24 -16.08
CA SER A 12 11.82 16.95 -17.51
C SER A 12 10.55 16.29 -18.05
N CYS A 13 9.53 16.02 -17.22
CA CYS A 13 8.30 15.41 -17.68
C CYS A 13 7.46 16.42 -18.47
N SER A 14 7.14 16.07 -19.72
CA SER A 14 6.36 16.91 -20.64
C SER A 14 4.93 16.40 -20.90
N SER A 15 4.55 15.25 -20.30
CA SER A 15 3.21 14.69 -20.50
C SER A 15 2.14 15.53 -19.79
N SER A 16 0.91 15.52 -20.31
CA SER A 16 -0.22 16.19 -19.67
C SER A 16 -0.53 15.65 -18.27
N ALA A 17 -0.18 14.40 -17.97
CA ALA A 17 -0.33 13.85 -16.62
C ALA A 17 0.53 14.59 -15.59
N CYS A 18 1.70 15.07 -16.01
CA CYS A 18 2.63 15.78 -15.15
C CYS A 18 2.21 17.23 -14.85
N SER A 19 1.26 17.81 -15.56
CA SER A 19 0.77 19.16 -15.24
C SER A 19 0.00 19.23 -13.91
N ASN A 20 -0.37 18.08 -13.34
CA ASN A 20 -1.04 17.98 -12.04
C ASN A 20 -0.06 17.64 -10.90
N SER A 21 1.24 17.54 -11.18
CA SER A 21 2.27 17.35 -10.14
C SER A 21 2.63 18.70 -9.55
N VAL A 22 2.75 18.75 -8.23
CA VAL A 22 3.05 19.98 -7.48
C VAL A 22 4.52 20.06 -7.13
N CYS A 23 5.19 18.90 -7.02
CA CYS A 23 6.62 18.82 -6.83
C CYS A 23 7.29 17.95 -7.89
N PHE A 24 8.28 18.53 -8.57
CA PHE A 24 9.10 17.82 -9.54
C PHE A 24 10.49 17.50 -9.02
N TYR A 25 10.88 16.24 -9.17
CA TYR A 25 12.23 15.78 -8.91
C TYR A 25 13.24 16.35 -9.92
N GLY A 26 14.37 16.83 -9.42
CA GLY A 26 15.49 17.32 -10.21
C GLY A 26 16.75 16.48 -9.94
N PRO A 27 17.23 15.66 -10.88
CA PRO A 27 18.30 14.68 -10.65
C PRO A 27 19.71 15.29 -10.62
N SER A 28 19.88 16.57 -10.28
CA SER A 28 21.16 17.27 -10.43
C SER A 28 22.29 16.74 -9.56
N LYS A 29 21.96 16.09 -8.43
CA LYS A 29 22.91 15.43 -7.53
C LYS A 29 22.85 13.91 -7.61
N ALA A 30 21.99 13.37 -8.47
CA ALA A 30 21.75 11.95 -8.60
C ALA A 30 22.79 11.30 -9.50
N THR A 31 23.04 10.01 -9.28
CA THR A 31 23.87 9.20 -10.17
C THR A 31 22.99 8.58 -11.26
N SER A 32 23.23 8.93 -12.53
CA SER A 32 22.54 8.28 -13.64
C SER A 32 23.02 6.83 -13.79
N THR A 33 22.09 5.91 -14.00
CA THR A 33 22.42 4.49 -14.23
C THR A 33 22.63 4.16 -15.71
N GLY A 34 22.23 5.07 -16.62
CA GLY A 34 22.19 4.81 -18.06
C GLY A 34 21.04 3.90 -18.51
N ALA A 35 20.26 3.33 -17.59
CA ALA A 35 19.11 2.49 -17.88
C ALA A 35 17.79 3.27 -17.85
N THR A 36 16.77 2.72 -18.50
CA THR A 36 15.41 3.23 -18.50
C THR A 36 14.44 2.13 -18.07
N PHE A 37 13.26 2.52 -17.59
CA PHE A 37 12.19 1.60 -17.22
C PHE A 37 10.89 1.96 -17.93
N SER A 38 9.97 0.99 -18.02
CA SER A 38 8.59 1.18 -18.45
C SER A 38 7.69 0.24 -17.65
N ILE A 39 6.64 0.79 -17.03
CA ILE A 39 5.69 0.05 -16.21
C ILE A 39 4.28 0.36 -16.69
N GLN A 40 3.52 -0.70 -16.98
CA GLN A 40 2.10 -0.63 -17.29
C GLN A 40 1.30 -0.96 -16.02
N TYR A 41 0.46 -0.03 -15.57
CA TYR A 41 -0.48 -0.27 -14.47
C TYR A 41 -1.84 -0.69 -15.01
N LEU A 42 -2.78 -1.02 -14.11
CA LEU A 42 -4.17 -1.29 -14.45
C LEU A 42 -4.79 -0.12 -15.23
N LYS A 43 -4.41 1.11 -14.88
CA LYS A 43 -4.80 2.33 -15.59
C LYS A 43 -3.58 3.21 -15.80
N GLY A 44 -3.21 3.42 -17.05
CA GLY A 44 -2.06 4.24 -17.44
C GLY A 44 -0.71 3.53 -17.32
N SER A 45 0.34 4.23 -17.70
CA SER A 45 1.71 3.74 -17.70
C SER A 45 2.69 4.86 -17.35
N VAL A 46 3.90 4.47 -16.97
CA VAL A 46 5.01 5.38 -16.70
C VAL A 46 6.27 4.82 -17.34
N SER A 47 7.13 5.70 -17.84
CA SER A 47 8.47 5.33 -18.30
C SER A 47 9.44 6.48 -18.07
N GLY A 48 10.72 6.16 -17.99
CA GLY A 48 11.75 7.18 -17.78
C GLY A 48 13.13 6.60 -17.51
N PRO A 49 14.15 7.47 -17.37
CA PRO A 49 15.48 7.09 -16.91
C PRO A 49 15.46 6.64 -15.45
N ILE A 50 16.38 5.74 -15.09
CA ILE A 50 16.60 5.29 -13.71
C ILE A 50 17.79 6.05 -13.12
N TYR A 51 17.58 6.66 -11.96
CA TYR A 51 18.59 7.36 -11.18
C TYR A 51 18.79 6.68 -9.83
N TRP A 52 20.02 6.76 -9.32
CA TRP A 52 20.36 6.39 -7.96
C TRP A 52 20.62 7.65 -7.15
N ASP A 53 19.84 7.85 -6.09
CA ASP A 53 19.91 9.04 -5.25
C ASP A 53 19.53 8.71 -3.79
N SER A 54 19.76 9.66 -2.89
CA SER A 54 19.37 9.59 -1.48
C SER A 54 17.90 10.00 -1.31
N ILE A 55 17.15 9.18 -0.57
CA ILE A 55 15.74 9.44 -0.26
C ILE A 55 15.61 9.63 1.24
N GLN A 56 15.01 10.75 1.64
CA GLN A 56 14.66 11.00 3.03
C GLN A 56 13.15 10.82 3.21
N ILE A 57 12.75 9.97 4.15
CA ILE A 57 11.36 9.87 4.60
C ILE A 57 11.29 10.48 5.99
N ALA A 58 10.58 11.60 6.11
CA ALA A 58 10.35 12.26 7.39
C ALA A 58 8.98 11.84 7.96
N ALA A 59 8.94 11.57 9.26
CA ALA A 59 7.68 11.48 9.99
C ALA A 59 7.15 12.91 10.18
N VAL A 60 6.20 13.32 9.35
CA VAL A 60 5.55 14.63 9.48
C VAL A 60 4.41 14.46 10.49
N THR A 61 4.54 15.07 11.67
CA THR A 61 3.53 14.99 12.75
C THR A 61 2.46 16.07 12.66
N THR A 62 2.61 17.05 11.76
CA THR A 62 1.67 18.17 11.61
C THR A 62 1.69 18.68 10.18
N ILE A 63 0.54 18.66 9.51
CA ILE A 63 0.30 19.30 8.21
C ILE A 63 -0.81 20.33 8.46
N GLN A 64 -0.54 21.60 8.23
CA GLN A 64 -1.56 22.66 8.20
C GLN A 64 -1.58 23.27 6.79
N ASP A 65 -2.79 23.55 6.29
CA ASP A 65 -3.05 24.25 5.04
C ASP A 65 -2.62 23.56 3.72
N GLU A 66 -2.75 22.23 3.63
CA GLU A 66 -2.59 21.53 2.34
C GLU A 66 -3.94 21.37 1.61
N PRO A 67 -4.09 21.90 0.37
CA PRO A 67 -5.27 21.67 -0.45
C PRO A 67 -5.16 20.27 -1.08
N LEU A 68 -5.67 19.24 -0.39
CA LEU A 68 -5.60 17.82 -0.80
C LEU A 68 -6.38 17.42 -2.07
N GLU A 69 -6.51 18.32 -3.05
CA GLU A 69 -7.10 18.04 -4.36
C GLU A 69 -6.15 18.41 -5.50
N ARG A 70 -5.16 17.52 -5.71
CA ARG A 70 -4.21 17.33 -6.84
C ARG A 70 -2.75 17.56 -6.46
N ASP A 71 -2.17 16.56 -5.77
CA ASP A 71 -0.75 16.49 -5.39
C ASP A 71 -0.22 15.06 -5.56
N PHE A 72 -0.14 14.61 -6.82
CA PHE A 72 0.41 13.28 -7.13
C PHE A 72 1.76 13.42 -7.81
N ASP A 73 2.84 13.24 -7.04
CA ASP A 73 4.21 13.40 -7.55
C ASP A 73 4.89 12.08 -7.87
N GLY A 74 4.28 10.93 -7.54
CA GLY A 74 4.89 9.62 -7.81
C GLY A 74 4.34 8.48 -6.97
N PHE A 75 4.93 7.30 -7.16
CA PHE A 75 4.63 6.11 -6.36
C PHE A 75 5.82 5.71 -5.51
N LEU A 76 5.52 5.37 -4.25
CA LEU A 76 6.38 4.55 -3.41
C LEU A 76 5.91 3.09 -3.49
N GLY A 77 6.60 2.28 -4.27
CA GLY A 77 6.30 0.85 -4.39
C GLY A 77 6.56 0.11 -3.07
N LEU A 78 5.53 -0.56 -2.55
CA LEU A 78 5.56 -1.34 -1.30
C LEU A 78 5.09 -2.78 -1.49
N ALA A 79 4.97 -3.28 -2.71
CA ALA A 79 4.81 -4.71 -2.98
C ALA A 79 6.12 -5.48 -2.69
N LEU A 80 6.12 -6.79 -2.94
CA LEU A 80 7.26 -7.64 -2.61
C LEU A 80 8.37 -7.55 -3.67
N PRO A 81 9.66 -7.62 -3.32
CA PRO A 81 10.77 -7.29 -4.22
C PRO A 81 10.73 -7.92 -5.62
N LEU A 82 10.23 -9.17 -5.73
CA LEU A 82 10.09 -9.90 -7.01
C LEU A 82 9.07 -9.29 -8.00
N ASN A 83 8.33 -8.26 -7.58
CA ASN A 83 7.42 -7.52 -8.42
C ASN A 83 8.05 -6.25 -9.05
N SER A 84 9.28 -5.88 -8.67
CA SER A 84 9.95 -4.71 -9.24
C SER A 84 10.45 -4.95 -10.65
N ILE A 85 10.09 -4.06 -11.56
CA ILE A 85 10.63 -4.01 -12.92
C ILE A 85 12.04 -3.41 -12.90
N ILE A 86 12.28 -2.35 -12.13
CA ILE A 86 13.59 -1.70 -12.00
C ILE A 86 14.66 -2.67 -11.46
N ALA A 87 14.32 -3.48 -10.45
CA ALA A 87 15.22 -4.51 -9.92
C ALA A 87 15.54 -5.60 -10.94
N SER A 88 14.63 -5.87 -11.89
CA SER A 88 14.89 -6.83 -12.97
C SER A 88 15.84 -6.29 -14.05
N ILE A 89 15.84 -4.96 -14.24
CA ILE A 89 16.72 -4.26 -15.19
C ILE A 89 18.11 -4.05 -14.59
N LEU A 90 18.17 -3.70 -13.30
CA LEU A 90 19.39 -3.45 -12.54
C LEU A 90 19.48 -4.44 -11.37
N PRO A 91 19.79 -5.73 -11.63
CA PRO A 91 19.82 -6.76 -10.59
C PRO A 91 20.92 -6.48 -9.56
N PRO A 92 20.72 -6.92 -8.30
CA PRO A 92 21.72 -6.76 -7.26
C PRO A 92 23.01 -7.51 -7.62
N SER A 93 24.16 -6.92 -7.30
CA SER A 93 25.45 -7.63 -7.31
C SER A 93 26.32 -7.19 -6.13
N THR A 94 27.50 -7.79 -5.99
CA THR A 94 28.36 -7.68 -4.79
C THR A 94 29.26 -6.43 -4.77
N GLY A 95 29.01 -5.45 -5.65
CA GLY A 95 29.81 -4.22 -5.76
C GLY A 95 29.07 -2.97 -5.26
N ASN A 96 29.71 -1.80 -5.38
CA ASN A 96 29.10 -0.51 -5.07
C ASN A 96 28.57 0.16 -6.35
N PHE A 97 27.70 -0.55 -7.08
CA PHE A 97 27.06 -0.04 -8.29
C PHE A 97 25.60 0.35 -8.01
N PRO A 98 25.03 1.28 -8.80
CA PRO A 98 23.61 1.62 -8.68
C PRO A 98 22.72 0.44 -9.09
N TYR A 99 22.16 -0.27 -8.11
CA TYR A 99 21.20 -1.36 -8.34
C TYR A 99 19.77 -0.89 -8.15
N GLY A 100 18.85 -1.60 -8.79
CA GLY A 100 17.41 -1.35 -8.74
C GLY A 100 16.72 -1.89 -7.49
N THR A 101 17.43 -2.06 -6.38
CA THR A 101 16.89 -2.62 -5.14
C THR A 101 15.69 -1.80 -4.67
N VAL A 102 14.58 -2.48 -4.34
CA VAL A 102 13.34 -1.83 -3.92
C VAL A 102 13.51 -1.09 -2.60
N PHE A 103 12.72 -0.03 -2.40
CA PHE A 103 12.80 0.84 -1.22
C PHE A 103 12.82 0.07 0.10
N ALA A 104 11.89 -0.89 0.27
CA ALA A 104 11.79 -1.71 1.48
C ALA A 104 13.08 -2.47 1.79
N SER A 105 13.71 -3.08 0.77
CA SER A 105 14.95 -3.84 0.92
C SER A 105 16.12 -2.94 1.29
N ASN A 106 16.21 -1.74 0.70
CA ASN A 106 17.23 -0.76 1.08
C ASN A 106 17.04 -0.30 2.53
N LEU A 107 15.83 0.07 2.92
CA LEU A 107 15.50 0.56 4.26
C LEU A 107 15.81 -0.46 5.37
N PHE A 108 15.38 -1.71 5.20
CA PHE A 108 15.61 -2.75 6.20
C PHE A 108 16.98 -3.44 6.07
N GLY A 109 17.71 -3.13 5.00
CA GLY A 109 19.07 -3.57 4.73
C GLY A 109 20.15 -2.55 5.09
N ILE A 110 19.80 -1.41 5.70
CA ILE A 110 20.76 -0.38 6.11
C ILE A 110 21.86 -0.98 6.98
N THR A 111 23.11 -0.57 6.71
CA THR A 111 24.27 -0.95 7.51
C THR A 111 24.96 0.29 8.09
N PRO A 112 25.42 0.26 9.35
CA PRO A 112 25.36 -0.86 10.29
C PRO A 112 23.93 -1.22 10.69
N VAL A 113 23.67 -2.49 11.03
CA VAL A 113 22.30 -3.01 11.27
C VAL A 113 21.56 -2.23 12.36
N GLY A 114 22.27 -1.66 13.34
CA GLY A 114 21.69 -0.80 14.37
C GLY A 114 21.13 0.54 13.85
N SER A 115 21.42 0.90 12.60
CA SER A 115 20.84 2.07 11.91
C SER A 115 19.61 1.72 11.07
N ALA A 116 19.30 0.43 10.88
CA ALA A 116 18.08 -0.01 10.24
C ALA A 116 16.92 -0.05 11.27
N PRO A 117 15.66 0.08 10.84
CA PRO A 117 14.52 -0.16 11.72
C PRO A 117 14.58 -1.55 12.36
N ALA A 118 14.34 -1.62 13.68
CA ALA A 118 14.50 -2.85 14.46
C ALA A 118 13.56 -3.99 14.02
N ALA A 119 12.35 -3.65 13.56
CA ALA A 119 11.43 -4.60 12.96
C ALA A 119 11.23 -4.32 11.46
N ARG A 120 11.15 -5.40 10.67
CA ARG A 120 11.13 -5.36 9.20
C ARG A 120 9.71 -5.43 8.63
N PHE A 121 8.89 -4.43 8.96
CA PHE A 121 7.55 -4.32 8.39
C PHE A 121 7.13 -2.86 8.23
N PHE A 122 6.15 -2.63 7.37
CA PHE A 122 5.39 -1.38 7.33
C PHE A 122 4.02 -1.60 7.93
N SER A 123 3.48 -0.60 8.62
CA SER A 123 2.07 -0.57 9.02
C SER A 123 1.37 0.57 8.32
N LEU A 124 0.16 0.33 7.82
CA LEU A 124 -0.65 1.37 7.20
C LEU A 124 -1.96 1.54 7.96
N ALA A 125 -2.27 2.78 8.30
CA ALA A 125 -3.61 3.22 8.63
C ALA A 125 -4.05 4.19 7.53
N LEU A 126 -5.27 4.02 7.02
CA LEU A 126 -5.83 4.86 5.96
C LEU A 126 -7.13 5.48 6.49
N SER A 127 -7.19 6.81 6.49
CA SER A 127 -8.37 7.56 6.92
C SER A 127 -9.50 7.44 5.90
N ARG A 128 -10.74 7.50 6.38
CA ARG A 128 -11.88 7.77 5.49
C ARG A 128 -12.04 9.28 5.31
N PRO A 129 -12.41 9.78 4.12
CA PRO A 129 -12.62 11.21 3.91
C PRO A 129 -13.66 11.85 4.84
N ASP A 130 -14.63 11.06 5.31
CA ASP A 130 -15.77 11.47 6.13
C ASP A 130 -15.63 11.11 7.62
N SER A 131 -14.45 10.67 8.06
CA SER A 131 -14.26 10.20 9.44
C SER A 131 -12.90 10.59 10.00
N LEU A 132 -12.91 11.12 11.23
CA LEU A 132 -11.71 11.47 11.98
C LEU A 132 -11.25 10.36 12.95
N GLU A 133 -11.96 9.22 12.99
CA GLU A 133 -11.66 8.12 13.92
C GLU A 133 -10.28 7.49 13.70
N VAL A 134 -9.85 7.43 12.44
CA VAL A 134 -8.57 6.85 12.03
C VAL A 134 -7.83 7.87 11.17
N THR A 135 -6.67 8.31 11.62
CA THR A 135 -5.76 9.16 10.83
C THR A 135 -4.94 8.30 9.87
N SER A 136 -4.64 8.84 8.68
CA SER A 136 -3.72 8.20 7.75
C SER A 136 -2.30 8.21 8.30
N LEU A 137 -1.69 7.03 8.46
CA LEU A 137 -0.35 6.86 9.03
C LEU A 137 0.42 5.77 8.27
N LEU A 138 1.69 6.02 8.00
CA LEU A 138 2.67 5.02 7.58
C LEU A 138 3.67 4.80 8.72
N GLY A 139 3.63 3.62 9.32
CA GLY A 139 4.61 3.19 10.33
C GLY A 139 5.70 2.34 9.69
N ILE A 140 6.92 2.50 10.21
CA ILE A 140 8.11 1.75 9.80
C ILE A 140 8.63 1.00 11.03
N GLY A 141 8.59 -0.33 10.97
CA GLY A 141 9.05 -1.21 12.06
C GLY A 141 8.27 -1.09 13.37
N GLN A 142 7.11 -0.44 13.37
CA GLN A 142 6.26 -0.26 14.54
C GLN A 142 4.80 -0.13 14.15
N HIS A 143 3.91 -0.52 15.06
CA HIS A 143 2.49 -0.21 14.97
C HIS A 143 2.22 1.17 15.55
N PRO A 144 1.28 1.95 14.99
CA PRO A 144 0.89 3.22 15.60
C PRO A 144 0.18 2.94 16.94
N THR A 145 0.85 3.20 18.06
CA THR A 145 0.35 2.88 19.41
C THR A 145 -1.01 3.52 19.71
N ALA A 146 -1.30 4.69 19.14
CA ALA A 146 -2.59 5.35 19.26
C ALA A 146 -3.75 4.54 18.65
N LEU A 147 -3.48 3.71 17.63
CA LEU A 147 -4.48 2.88 16.97
C LEU A 147 -4.44 1.42 17.44
N VAL A 148 -3.26 0.93 17.84
CA VAL A 148 -3.06 -0.45 18.35
C VAL A 148 -2.33 -0.39 19.68
N PRO A 149 -3.02 -0.03 20.77
CA PRO A 149 -2.40 0.06 22.10
C PRO A 149 -2.07 -1.33 22.67
N ASP A 150 -2.74 -2.38 22.20
CA ASP A 150 -2.56 -3.76 22.64
C ASP A 150 -2.18 -4.63 21.44
N LEU A 151 -0.89 -4.97 21.36
CA LEU A 151 -0.33 -5.78 20.28
C LEU A 151 -0.84 -7.22 20.29
N ALA A 152 -1.34 -7.73 21.42
CA ALA A 152 -1.87 -9.09 21.51
C ALA A 152 -3.18 -9.26 20.71
N LYS A 153 -3.83 -8.15 20.34
CA LYS A 153 -5.03 -8.15 19.49
C LYS A 153 -4.73 -8.19 18.00
N ILE A 154 -3.47 -8.10 17.60
CA ILE A 154 -3.08 -8.20 16.19
C ILE A 154 -3.19 -9.65 15.75
N THR A 155 -3.96 -9.87 14.68
CA THR A 155 -4.05 -11.17 14.02
C THR A 155 -3.20 -11.16 12.76
N TYR A 156 -2.38 -12.19 12.60
CA TYR A 156 -1.50 -12.36 11.46
C TYR A 156 -2.11 -13.33 10.46
N SER A 157 -1.84 -13.12 9.17
CA SER A 157 -2.20 -14.06 8.12
C SER A 157 -0.99 -14.31 7.24
N PRO A 158 -0.75 -15.58 6.84
CA PRO A 158 0.40 -15.91 6.02
C PRO A 158 0.25 -15.31 4.62
N VAL A 159 1.36 -14.85 4.05
CA VAL A 159 1.41 -14.46 2.64
C VAL A 159 1.40 -15.72 1.79
N ILE A 160 0.49 -15.78 0.82
CA ILE A 160 0.42 -16.89 -0.14
C ILE A 160 1.54 -16.75 -1.15
N THR A 161 2.48 -17.70 -1.09
CA THR A 161 3.64 -17.80 -1.97
C THR A 161 3.35 -18.65 -3.21
N SER A 162 4.24 -18.56 -4.19
CA SER A 162 4.30 -19.47 -5.33
C SER A 162 5.71 -20.05 -5.45
N ASN A 163 5.90 -21.06 -6.30
CA ASN A 163 7.22 -21.66 -6.56
C ASN A 163 8.24 -20.63 -7.08
N MET A 164 7.77 -19.56 -7.70
CA MET A 164 8.58 -18.44 -8.20
C MET A 164 8.74 -17.31 -7.16
N GLY A 165 8.39 -17.58 -5.89
CA GLY A 165 8.30 -16.58 -4.83
C GLY A 165 7.00 -15.77 -4.85
N SER A 166 6.94 -14.73 -4.03
CA SER A 166 5.76 -13.87 -3.88
C SER A 166 6.00 -12.50 -4.50
N LYS A 167 5.11 -12.10 -5.40
CA LYS A 167 5.10 -10.77 -6.03
C LYS A 167 4.25 -9.76 -5.27
N PHE A 168 3.21 -10.23 -4.59
CA PHE A 168 2.20 -9.39 -3.95
C PHE A 168 1.89 -9.89 -2.54
N TRP A 169 1.35 -9.00 -1.71
CA TRP A 169 0.80 -9.31 -0.40
C TRP A 169 -0.54 -10.04 -0.55
N LYS A 170 -0.47 -11.32 -0.90
CA LYS A 170 -1.62 -12.19 -1.10
C LYS A 170 -2.01 -12.93 0.18
N THR A 171 -3.30 -13.02 0.47
CA THR A 171 -3.82 -13.79 1.61
C THR A 171 -5.19 -14.39 1.30
N ASN A 172 -5.69 -15.27 2.17
CA ASN A 172 -7.03 -15.84 2.07
C ASN A 172 -8.06 -14.98 2.80
N VAL A 173 -9.21 -14.74 2.18
CA VAL A 173 -10.37 -14.12 2.81
C VAL A 173 -11.16 -15.20 3.55
N ARG A 174 -11.22 -15.12 4.89
CA ARG A 174 -11.88 -16.13 5.74
C ARG A 174 -13.36 -15.85 5.99
N GLY A 175 -13.77 -14.59 5.86
CA GLY A 175 -15.15 -14.17 6.07
C GLY A 175 -15.35 -12.75 5.57
N VAL A 176 -16.58 -12.45 5.15
CA VAL A 176 -17.05 -11.08 4.91
C VAL A 176 -18.37 -10.95 5.66
N THR A 177 -18.48 -9.92 6.47
CA THR A 177 -19.68 -9.64 7.26
C THR A 177 -20.11 -8.21 6.99
N VAL A 178 -21.35 -8.03 6.57
CA VAL A 178 -21.98 -6.72 6.45
C VAL A 178 -22.72 -6.44 7.75
N TYR A 179 -22.63 -5.22 8.27
CA TYR A 179 -23.42 -4.80 9.42
C TYR A 179 -24.49 -3.82 8.95
N VAL A 180 -25.76 -4.12 9.22
CA VAL A 180 -26.92 -3.29 8.86
C VAL A 180 -27.69 -2.99 10.13
N ASP A 181 -27.80 -1.73 10.51
CA ASP A 181 -28.46 -1.29 11.75
C ASP A 181 -27.94 -2.04 13.00
N GLY A 182 -26.63 -2.33 13.04
CA GLY A 182 -25.97 -3.07 14.11
C GLY A 182 -26.12 -4.60 14.03
N GLN A 183 -26.94 -5.12 13.13
CA GLN A 183 -27.10 -6.56 12.91
C GLN A 183 -26.00 -7.12 12.00
N SER A 184 -25.43 -8.25 12.41
CA SER A 184 -24.43 -8.99 11.63
C SER A 184 -25.08 -9.82 10.52
N CYS A 185 -24.66 -9.56 9.28
CA CYS A 185 -25.05 -10.27 8.07
C CYS A 185 -23.81 -10.93 7.44
N PRO A 186 -23.41 -12.13 7.92
CA PRO A 186 -22.28 -12.86 7.34
C PRO A 186 -22.61 -13.33 5.92
N LEU A 187 -21.66 -13.15 5.01
CA LEU A 187 -21.78 -13.60 3.63
C LEU A 187 -21.17 -15.00 3.48
N MET A 188 -21.85 -15.85 2.71
CA MET A 188 -21.28 -17.14 2.32
C MET A 188 -20.16 -16.92 1.30
N LEU A 189 -18.95 -17.36 1.63
CA LEU A 189 -17.83 -17.35 0.71
C LEU A 189 -17.76 -18.67 -0.04
N TRP A 190 -17.74 -18.57 -1.36
CA TRP A 190 -17.54 -19.72 -2.24
C TRP A 190 -16.05 -20.03 -2.39
N ARG A 191 -15.74 -21.23 -2.91
CA ARG A 191 -14.37 -21.61 -3.23
C ARG A 191 -13.73 -20.60 -4.18
N SER A 192 -12.42 -20.42 -4.05
CA SER A 192 -11.65 -19.63 -5.00
C SER A 192 -11.76 -20.21 -6.41
N HIS A 193 -11.64 -19.35 -7.42
CA HIS A 193 -11.47 -19.76 -8.82
C HIS A 193 -10.23 -20.64 -9.03
N THR A 194 -9.26 -20.57 -8.12
CA THR A 194 -8.05 -21.42 -8.12
C THR A 194 -8.27 -22.79 -7.45
N GLY A 195 -9.48 -23.11 -7.03
CA GLY A 195 -9.83 -24.37 -6.36
C GLY A 195 -9.55 -24.40 -4.85
N THR A 196 -8.94 -23.35 -4.28
CA THR A 196 -8.72 -23.25 -2.83
C THR A 196 -10.04 -23.05 -2.08
N VAL A 197 -10.10 -23.54 -0.83
CA VAL A 197 -11.30 -23.48 0.01
C VAL A 197 -11.81 -22.05 0.22
N PHE A 198 -10.89 -21.09 0.28
CA PHE A 198 -11.19 -19.68 0.51
C PHE A 198 -10.73 -18.84 -0.68
N PRO A 199 -11.44 -17.74 -1.00
CA PRO A 199 -10.99 -16.76 -1.97
C PRO A 199 -9.65 -16.15 -1.58
N THR A 200 -8.81 -15.88 -2.58
CA THR A 200 -7.55 -15.16 -2.39
C THR A 200 -7.73 -13.68 -2.70
N THR A 201 -7.08 -12.80 -1.93
CA THR A 201 -7.05 -11.35 -2.14
C THR A 201 -5.62 -10.83 -2.17
N VAL A 202 -5.41 -9.67 -2.78
CA VAL A 202 -4.18 -8.87 -2.73
C VAL A 202 -4.46 -7.62 -1.90
N LEU A 203 -3.59 -7.31 -0.95
CA LEU A 203 -3.64 -6.04 -0.23
C LEU A 203 -2.96 -4.95 -1.07
N ASP A 204 -3.75 -4.00 -1.56
CA ASP A 204 -3.24 -2.91 -2.40
C ASP A 204 -3.76 -1.53 -1.99
N SER A 205 -2.90 -0.76 -1.34
CA SER A 205 -3.14 0.66 -1.04
C SER A 205 -3.20 1.59 -2.25
N GLY A 206 -2.80 1.13 -3.45
CA GLY A 206 -2.77 1.91 -4.67
C GLY A 206 -4.07 1.86 -5.48
N VAL A 207 -5.05 1.05 -5.07
CA VAL A 207 -6.36 0.93 -5.73
C VAL A 207 -7.45 1.48 -4.81
N PRO A 208 -8.23 2.48 -5.24
CA PRO A 208 -9.22 3.15 -4.38
C PRO A 208 -10.52 2.33 -4.19
N TYR A 209 -10.66 1.21 -4.89
CA TYR A 209 -11.86 0.37 -4.87
C TYR A 209 -11.53 -1.05 -4.40
N ILE A 210 -12.46 -1.66 -3.67
CA ILE A 210 -12.42 -3.09 -3.41
C ILE A 210 -12.92 -3.81 -4.67
N LEU A 211 -11.99 -4.45 -5.39
CA LEU A 211 -12.31 -5.31 -6.52
C LEU A 211 -12.55 -6.73 -6.02
N THR A 212 -13.73 -7.28 -6.32
CA THR A 212 -14.14 -8.61 -5.86
C THR A 212 -15.01 -9.30 -6.90
N THR A 213 -15.35 -10.56 -6.65
CA THR A 213 -16.23 -11.33 -7.54
C THR A 213 -17.65 -10.80 -7.48
N THR A 214 -18.40 -10.95 -8.57
CA THR A 214 -19.81 -10.57 -8.62
C THR A 214 -20.64 -11.24 -7.52
N ALA A 215 -20.29 -12.47 -7.12
CA ALA A 215 -20.95 -13.16 -6.02
C ALA A 215 -20.77 -12.45 -4.67
N ILE A 216 -19.55 -12.03 -4.34
CA ILE A 216 -19.28 -11.29 -3.10
C ILE A 216 -19.90 -9.89 -3.18
N ALA A 217 -19.77 -9.20 -4.31
CA ALA A 217 -20.38 -7.88 -4.51
C ALA A 217 -21.91 -7.93 -4.34
N ASN A 218 -22.58 -8.90 -4.98
CA ASN A 218 -24.02 -9.09 -4.85
C ASN A 218 -24.42 -9.46 -3.41
N GLY A 219 -23.59 -10.23 -2.70
CA GLY A 219 -23.81 -10.51 -1.27
C GLY A 219 -23.76 -9.23 -0.43
N ILE A 220 -22.77 -8.35 -0.67
CA ILE A 220 -22.62 -7.08 0.04
C ILE A 220 -23.81 -6.16 -0.24
N TYR A 221 -24.11 -5.90 -1.52
CA TYR A 221 -25.20 -5.01 -1.90
C TYR A 221 -26.57 -5.59 -1.53
N GLY A 222 -26.74 -6.90 -1.68
CA GLY A 222 -27.98 -7.60 -1.30
C GLY A 222 -28.28 -7.49 0.19
N ALA A 223 -27.27 -7.59 1.05
CA ALA A 223 -27.42 -7.36 2.49
C ALA A 223 -27.92 -5.93 2.81
N LEU A 224 -27.61 -4.96 1.96
CA LEU A 224 -28.07 -3.56 2.06
C LEU A 224 -29.43 -3.31 1.36
N GLY A 225 -30.11 -4.36 0.88
CA GLY A 225 -31.35 -4.22 0.11
C GLY A 225 -31.15 -3.62 -1.29
N ILE A 226 -29.92 -3.66 -1.80
CA ILE A 226 -29.55 -3.17 -3.13
C ILE A 226 -29.34 -4.37 -4.04
N GLY A 227 -29.86 -4.33 -5.26
CA GLY A 227 -29.43 -5.30 -6.27
C GLY A 227 -29.63 -4.81 -7.69
N PRO A 228 -29.34 -5.68 -8.67
CA PRO A 228 -29.27 -5.27 -10.05
C PRO A 228 -30.66 -4.88 -10.58
N GLY A 229 -30.76 -3.67 -11.14
CA GLY A 229 -31.86 -3.24 -11.97
C GLY A 229 -31.82 -3.93 -13.33
N ALA A 230 -32.93 -3.88 -14.05
CA ALA A 230 -33.08 -4.49 -15.39
C ALA A 230 -32.09 -3.94 -16.44
N ASP A 231 -31.47 -2.79 -16.17
CA ASP A 231 -30.44 -2.13 -16.99
C ASP A 231 -29.01 -2.50 -16.60
N GLY A 232 -28.82 -3.43 -15.64
CA GLY A 232 -27.52 -3.81 -15.12
C GLY A 232 -26.93 -2.82 -14.09
N GLN A 233 -27.63 -1.73 -13.76
CA GLN A 233 -27.21 -0.81 -12.69
C GLN A 233 -27.86 -1.18 -11.35
N SER A 234 -27.11 -1.06 -10.25
CA SER A 234 -27.64 -1.39 -8.92
C SER A 234 -28.66 -0.37 -8.44
N ARG A 235 -29.86 -0.82 -8.02
CA ARG A 235 -30.93 0.01 -7.45
C ARG A 235 -31.41 -0.59 -6.12
N ARG A 236 -31.89 0.25 -5.20
CA ARG A 236 -32.56 -0.24 -3.98
C ARG A 236 -33.87 -0.93 -4.36
N PHE A 237 -34.10 -2.13 -3.83
CA PHE A 237 -35.40 -2.78 -3.93
C PHE A 237 -36.40 -2.06 -3.00
N ARG A 238 -37.49 -1.53 -3.56
CA ARG A 238 -38.67 -1.14 -2.76
C ARG A 238 -39.39 -2.40 -2.32
N VAL A 239 -39.18 -2.83 -1.08
CA VAL A 239 -40.18 -3.65 -0.38
C VAL A 239 -41.10 -2.67 0.33
N GLY A 240 -42.41 -2.78 0.09
CA GLY A 240 -43.39 -1.80 0.55
C GLY A 240 -43.40 -1.65 2.08
N GLN A 241 -42.84 -0.56 2.58
CA GLN A 241 -43.33 0.29 3.68
C GLN A 241 -42.31 1.40 3.96
N GLY A 242 -42.80 2.64 4.10
CA GLY A 242 -42.17 3.73 4.86
C GLY A 242 -40.83 4.29 4.36
N TYR A 243 -40.81 5.55 3.94
CA TYR A 243 -39.59 6.34 3.81
C TYR A 243 -38.87 6.43 5.16
N GLY A 244 -37.87 5.58 5.38
CA GLY A 244 -36.71 5.92 6.20
C GLY A 244 -35.71 6.62 5.30
N ARG A 245 -35.46 7.92 5.50
CA ARG A 245 -34.25 8.55 4.97
C ARG A 245 -33.08 7.74 5.53
N ALA A 246 -32.38 7.01 4.69
CA ALA A 246 -30.98 6.69 4.97
C ALA A 246 -30.24 8.03 4.91
N LYS A 247 -30.16 8.70 6.06
CA LYS A 247 -29.02 9.57 6.30
C LYS A 247 -27.79 8.67 6.28
N GLU A 248 -26.77 9.16 5.58
CA GLU A 248 -25.37 8.81 5.78
C GLU A 248 -24.87 7.51 5.18
N GLY A 249 -23.55 7.48 5.02
CA GLY A 249 -22.80 6.72 4.04
C GLY A 249 -22.93 5.22 4.20
N ILE A 250 -22.27 4.50 3.30
CA ILE A 250 -21.94 3.09 3.55
C ILE A 250 -21.02 3.07 4.77
N HIS A 251 -21.61 3.08 5.98
CA HIS A 251 -20.95 2.70 7.22
C HIS A 251 -20.79 1.18 7.21
N ALA A 252 -20.03 0.68 6.22
CA ALA A 252 -19.39 -0.59 6.39
C ALA A 252 -18.43 -0.38 7.56
N ASN A 253 -18.81 -0.89 8.72
CA ASN A 253 -17.93 -1.06 9.86
C ASN A 253 -16.90 -2.15 9.49
N THR A 254 -16.14 -1.90 8.43
CA THR A 254 -15.00 -2.68 8.02
C THR A 254 -13.96 -2.36 9.08
N ARG A 255 -13.96 -3.11 10.18
CA ARG A 255 -12.77 -3.22 11.01
C ARG A 255 -11.68 -3.75 10.09
N LEU A 256 -10.92 -2.84 9.50
CA LEU A 256 -9.71 -3.14 8.79
C LEU A 256 -8.74 -3.59 9.88
N THR A 257 -8.65 -4.91 10.09
CA THR A 257 -7.63 -5.51 10.94
C THR A 257 -6.29 -5.02 10.42
N MET A 258 -5.56 -4.23 11.21
CA MET A 258 -4.18 -3.88 10.88
C MET A 258 -3.39 -5.17 10.66
N MET A 259 -2.98 -5.39 9.41
CA MET A 259 -2.06 -6.47 9.11
C MET A 259 -0.64 -5.99 9.34
N SER A 260 -0.03 -6.52 10.39
CA SER A 260 1.41 -6.61 10.51
C SER A 260 1.86 -7.85 9.72
N LEU A 261 2.80 -7.69 8.79
CA LEU A 261 3.33 -8.80 8.01
C LEU A 261 4.85 -8.80 8.14
N SER A 262 5.41 -9.79 8.83
CA SER A 262 6.85 -9.98 8.98
C SER A 262 7.40 -10.74 7.78
N THR A 263 8.47 -10.23 7.16
CA THR A 263 9.25 -10.98 6.17
C THR A 263 10.38 -11.75 6.86
N ALA A 264 10.49 -13.05 6.59
CA ALA A 264 11.74 -13.78 6.72
C ALA A 264 12.47 -13.65 5.37
N ALA A 265 13.55 -12.89 5.33
CA ALA A 265 14.44 -12.83 4.17
C ALA A 265 15.87 -13.10 4.64
N GLU A 266 16.45 -14.15 4.08
CA GLU A 266 17.82 -14.58 4.30
C GLU A 266 18.82 -13.47 3.98
N ALA A 267 19.83 -13.37 4.83
CA ALA A 267 20.85 -12.34 4.80
C ALA A 267 21.80 -12.53 3.63
N CYS A 268 22.02 -11.45 2.86
CA CYS A 268 23.26 -11.27 2.11
C CYS A 268 24.02 -10.09 2.73
N HIS A 269 25.19 -10.38 3.31
CA HIS A 269 26.09 -9.39 3.89
C HIS A 269 26.69 -8.49 2.81
N VAL A 270 26.47 -7.17 2.88
CA VAL A 270 27.32 -6.17 2.19
C VAL A 270 27.52 -4.96 3.10
N ARG A 271 28.78 -4.50 3.16
CA ARG A 271 29.33 -3.55 4.14
C ARG A 271 29.09 -2.09 3.76
N ARG A 272 28.45 -1.37 4.68
CA ARG A 272 28.60 0.03 5.15
C ARG A 272 28.62 1.18 4.11
N VAL A 273 27.65 2.08 4.26
CA VAL A 273 27.79 3.52 3.94
C VAL A 273 27.55 4.31 5.23
N LEU A 274 28.41 5.30 5.47
CA LEU A 274 28.52 6.09 6.69
C LEU A 274 27.34 7.09 6.80
N ALA A 275 26.49 6.91 7.82
CA ALA A 275 25.62 7.98 8.30
C ALA A 275 26.38 8.77 9.38
N GLY A 276 26.78 10.00 9.05
CA GLY A 276 27.30 10.96 10.01
C GLY A 276 26.13 11.59 10.76
N LEU A 277 25.93 11.20 12.02
CA LEU A 277 25.15 11.94 12.99
C LEU A 277 26.13 12.79 13.82
N SER A 278 26.01 14.11 13.74
CA SER A 278 26.70 15.03 14.65
C SER A 278 25.87 15.20 15.93
N PRO A 279 26.42 15.00 17.13
CA PRO A 279 25.79 15.38 18.38
C PRO A 279 26.31 16.75 18.83
N ASP A 280 25.50 17.80 18.66
CA ASP A 280 25.70 19.03 19.43
C ASP A 280 25.02 18.87 20.79
N THR A 281 25.79 18.51 21.81
CA THR A 281 25.47 18.87 23.19
C THR A 281 26.78 18.96 23.99
N ARG A 282 27.31 20.18 24.15
CA ARG A 282 28.25 20.49 25.22
C ARG A 282 27.46 20.61 26.52
N LEU A 283 27.82 19.79 27.50
CA LEU A 283 27.59 20.08 28.90
C LEU A 283 28.91 20.62 29.49
N THR A 284 28.76 21.73 30.21
CA THR A 284 29.76 22.63 30.84
C THR A 284 30.67 23.43 29.91
#